data_AF-A0A950CDJ4-F1
#
_entry.id   AF-A0A950CDJ4-F1
#
_cell.length_a   1.000
_cell.length_b   1.000
_cell.length_c   1.000
_cell.angle_alpha   90.00
_cell.angle_beta   90.00
_cell.angle_gamma   90.00
#
_symmetry.space_group_name_H-M   'P 1'
#
loop_
_entity.id
_entity.type
_entity.pdbx_description
1 polymer ?
#
loop_
_entity_poly.entity_id
_entity_poly.type
_entity_poly.pdbx_seq_one_letter_code
_entity_poly.pdbx_strand_id
1 'polypeptide(L)'
;FDEARQICETVGRHVMRAHPKDITMEWAVEKRTGKIFIDYNMNVRGKTLNVAYSPRGVPGAPVSMPLTWEELEAAEPMDFTLANAPTRLAKNGDRWHDVLDTKQSLTKAFGV
;
A
#
# COMPACT_ATOMS: atom_id res chain seq x y z
N PHE A 1 -6.29 -9.03 -14.78
CA PHE A 1 -6.05 -9.39 -13.37
C PHE A 1 -4.83 -10.29 -13.25
N ASP A 2 -4.75 -11.38 -14.00
CA ASP A 2 -3.64 -12.36 -13.89
C ASP A 2 -2.26 -11.74 -14.10
N GLU A 3 -2.09 -10.93 -15.16
CA GLU A 3 -0.83 -10.24 -15.45
C GLU A 3 -0.40 -9.30 -14.31
N ALA A 4 -1.31 -8.45 -13.82
CA ALA A 4 -1.04 -7.55 -12.70
C ALA A 4 -0.65 -8.32 -11.43
N ARG A 5 -1.35 -9.43 -11.13
CA ARG A 5 -1.00 -10.32 -10.01
C ARG A 5 0.39 -10.93 -10.18
N GLN A 6 0.73 -11.44 -11.37
CA GLN A 6 2.03 -12.04 -11.65
C GLN A 6 3.17 -11.04 -11.50
N ILE A 7 2.96 -9.79 -11.92
CA ILE A 7 3.94 -8.71 -11.75
C ILE A 7 4.11 -8.38 -10.27
N CYS A 8 3.02 -8.21 -9.52
CA CYS A 8 3.11 -7.97 -8.07
C CYS A 8 3.79 -9.14 -7.34
N GLU A 9 3.55 -10.38 -7.77
CA GLU A 9 4.25 -11.56 -7.25
C GLU A 9 5.76 -11.48 -7.56
N THR A 10 6.14 -11.10 -8.77
CA THR A 10 7.54 -10.94 -9.19
C THR A 10 8.26 -9.89 -8.35
N VAL A 11 7.63 -8.72 -8.17
CA VAL A 11 8.15 -7.63 -7.32
C VAL A 11 8.28 -8.11 -5.87
N GLY A 12 7.24 -8.75 -5.32
CA GLY A 12 7.27 -9.29 -3.96
C GLY A 12 8.41 -10.30 -3.77
N ARG A 13 8.64 -11.20 -4.73
CA ARG A 13 9.73 -12.18 -4.69
C ARG A 13 11.10 -11.51 -4.74
N HIS A 14 11.24 -10.44 -5.53
CA HIS A 14 12.46 -9.67 -5.58
C HIS A 14 12.76 -9.01 -4.22
N VAL A 15 11.79 -8.30 -3.65
CA VAL A 15 11.93 -7.62 -2.34
C VAL A 15 12.20 -8.64 -1.23
N MET A 16 11.52 -9.79 -1.22
CA MET A 16 11.78 -10.87 -0.28
C MET A 16 13.19 -11.44 -0.38
N ARG A 17 13.77 -11.55 -1.59
CA ARG A 17 15.17 -11.98 -1.76
C ARG A 17 16.16 -10.93 -1.27
N ALA A 18 15.87 -9.65 -1.45
CA ALA A 18 16.70 -8.55 -0.99
C ALA A 18 16.65 -8.37 0.54
N HIS A 19 15.48 -8.60 1.15
CA HIS A 19 15.21 -8.42 2.58
C HIS A 19 14.59 -9.67 3.23
N PRO A 20 15.28 -10.82 3.22
CA PRO A 20 14.68 -12.10 3.63
C PRO A 20 14.38 -12.20 5.13
N LYS A 21 14.96 -11.31 5.94
CA LYS A 21 14.70 -11.22 7.39
C LYS A 21 13.42 -10.42 7.69
N ASP A 22 13.10 -9.44 6.86
CA ASP A 22 12.04 -8.46 7.12
C ASP A 22 10.75 -8.78 6.34
N ILE A 23 10.88 -9.44 5.19
CA ILE A 23 9.80 -9.64 4.22
C ILE A 23 9.49 -11.12 4.03
N THR A 24 8.22 -11.45 3.80
CA THR A 24 7.77 -12.80 3.46
C THR A 24 6.58 -12.80 2.50
N MET A 25 6.43 -13.90 1.76
CA MET A 25 5.26 -14.19 0.94
C MET A 25 4.54 -15.47 1.40
N GLU A 26 4.89 -15.98 2.59
CA GLU A 26 4.21 -17.12 3.21
C GLU A 26 2.77 -16.76 3.56
N TRP A 27 1.82 -17.59 3.11
CA TRP A 27 0.39 -17.36 3.35
C TRP A 27 -0.02 -17.66 4.79
N ALA A 28 0.55 -18.72 5.38
CA ALA A 28 0.21 -19.14 6.73
C ALA A 28 0.68 -18.10 7.76
N VAL A 29 -0.24 -17.62 8.59
CA VAL A 29 0.03 -16.58 9.62
C VAL A 29 1.16 -17.00 10.55
N GLU A 30 1.18 -18.26 10.97
CA GLU A 30 2.21 -18.82 11.85
C GLU A 30 3.63 -18.74 11.25
N LYS A 31 3.74 -18.83 9.92
CA LYS A 31 5.02 -18.82 9.20
C LYS A 31 5.55 -17.42 8.89
N ARG A 32 4.77 -16.38 9.18
CA ARG A 32 5.11 -14.98 8.85
C ARG A 32 5.18 -14.05 10.04
N THR A 33 4.95 -14.54 11.27
CA THR A 33 5.12 -13.75 12.49
C THR A 33 6.51 -13.10 12.54
N GLY A 34 6.57 -11.80 12.84
CA GLY A 34 7.81 -11.03 12.90
C GLY A 34 8.31 -10.48 11.56
N LYS A 35 7.55 -10.67 10.47
CA LYS A 35 7.88 -10.14 9.13
C LYS A 35 6.69 -9.40 8.51
N ILE A 36 6.99 -8.54 7.54
CA ILE A 36 6.00 -7.89 6.70
C ILE A 36 5.61 -8.85 5.57
N PHE A 37 4.32 -9.12 5.46
CA PHE A 37 3.76 -9.94 4.39
C PHE A 37 3.41 -9.10 3.16
N ILE A 38 3.96 -9.45 2.00
CA ILE A 38 3.56 -8.85 0.72
C ILE A 38 2.40 -9.66 0.14
N ASP A 39 1.19 -9.11 0.25
CA ASP A 39 -0.03 -9.75 -0.25
C ASP A 39 -0.30 -9.43 -1.73
N TYR A 40 0.40 -10.13 -2.61
CA TYR A 40 0.17 -10.03 -4.06
C TYR A 40 -1.23 -10.53 -4.49
N ASN A 41 -1.93 -11.30 -3.65
CA ASN A 41 -3.28 -11.78 -3.93
C ASN A 41 -4.35 -10.69 -3.77
N MET A 42 -4.01 -9.46 -3.37
CA MET A 42 -4.92 -8.32 -3.47
C MET A 42 -5.27 -7.95 -4.92
N ASN A 43 -4.48 -8.41 -5.90
CA ASN A 43 -4.68 -8.14 -7.33
C ASN A 43 -5.54 -9.20 -8.06
N VAL A 44 -6.31 -10.02 -7.34
CA VAL A 44 -7.32 -10.92 -7.95
C VAL A 44 -8.70 -10.26 -7.95
N ARG A 45 -9.59 -10.77 -8.81
CA ARG A 45 -10.98 -10.33 -8.87
C ARG A 45 -11.71 -10.59 -7.55
N GLY A 46 -12.51 -9.62 -7.09
CA GLY A 46 -13.38 -9.76 -5.93
C GLY A 46 -12.72 -9.52 -4.57
N LYS A 47 -11.45 -9.08 -4.54
CA LYS A 47 -10.81 -8.61 -3.29
C LYS A 47 -11.28 -7.22 -2.90
N THR A 48 -11.24 -6.97 -1.61
CA THR A 48 -11.57 -5.67 -1.00
C THR A 48 -10.29 -4.92 -0.64
N LEU A 49 -10.23 -3.64 -0.98
CA LEU A 49 -9.17 -2.72 -0.57
C LEU A 49 -9.82 -1.42 -0.07
N ASN A 50 -9.23 -0.78 0.93
CA ASN A 50 -9.68 0.55 1.34
C ASN A 50 -9.28 1.57 0.28
N VAL A 51 -10.11 2.59 0.09
CA VAL A 51 -9.80 3.72 -0.80
C VAL A 51 -9.03 4.80 -0.03
N ALA A 52 -8.22 5.58 -0.75
CA ALA A 52 -7.60 6.79 -0.21
C ALA A 52 -8.64 7.67 0.51
N TYR A 53 -8.24 8.25 1.63
CA TYR A 53 -9.07 9.08 2.51
C TYR A 53 -10.24 8.38 3.22
N SER A 54 -10.44 7.07 3.03
CA SER A 54 -11.47 6.36 3.79
C SER A 54 -11.08 6.20 5.28
N PRO A 55 -12.02 6.43 6.22
CA PRO A 55 -11.83 6.09 7.62
C PRO A 55 -11.93 4.59 7.84
N ARG A 56 -11.33 4.10 8.92
CA ARG A 56 -11.38 2.70 9.35
C ARG A 56 -12.27 2.56 10.59
N GLY A 57 -13.14 1.55 10.58
CA GLY A 57 -14.02 1.21 11.71
C GLY A 57 -13.30 0.52 12.86
N VAL A 58 -12.23 1.13 13.37
CA VAL A 58 -11.44 0.67 14.52
C VAL A 58 -11.25 1.83 15.52
N PRO A 59 -10.90 1.56 16.79
CA PRO A 59 -10.71 2.61 17.79
C PRO A 59 -9.78 3.73 17.30
N GLY A 60 -10.19 4.98 17.53
CA GLY A 60 -9.47 6.17 17.06
C GLY A 60 -9.75 6.57 15.60
N ALA A 61 -10.52 5.78 14.85
CA ALA A 61 -10.97 6.08 13.49
C ALA A 61 -9.83 6.60 12.55
N PRO A 62 -8.72 5.85 12.39
CA PRO A 62 -7.64 6.25 11.51
C PRO A 62 -8.11 6.30 10.06
N VAL A 63 -7.43 7.10 9.25
CA VAL A 63 -7.75 7.35 7.84
C VAL A 63 -6.63 6.80 6.96
N SER A 64 -7.00 6.18 5.83
CA SER A 64 -6.05 5.77 4.79
C SER A 64 -5.49 7.00 4.06
N MET A 65 -4.57 7.71 4.71
CA MET A 65 -4.06 9.02 4.28
C MET A 65 -2.95 8.88 3.22
N PRO A 66 -3.10 9.50 2.04
CA PRO A 66 -1.99 9.67 1.10
C PRO A 66 -0.90 10.59 1.66
N LEU A 67 0.34 10.14 1.53
CA LEU A 67 1.56 10.80 2.02
C LEU A 67 2.60 10.91 0.90
N THR A 68 3.56 11.80 1.06
CA THR A 68 4.81 11.75 0.30
C THR A 68 5.76 10.72 0.91
N TRP A 69 6.85 10.39 0.19
CA TRP A 69 7.86 9.46 0.70
C TRP A 69 8.54 9.98 1.96
N GLU A 70 8.82 11.29 2.03
CA GLU A 70 9.45 11.92 3.19
C GLU A 70 8.54 11.93 4.42
N GLU A 71 7.23 12.10 4.22
CA GLU A 71 6.26 12.00 5.31
C GLU A 71 6.13 10.57 5.83
N LEU A 72 6.22 9.57 4.95
CA LEU A 72 6.08 8.17 5.31
C LEU A 72 7.19 7.70 6.26
N GLU A 73 8.40 8.24 6.16
CA GLU A 73 9.54 7.84 6.98
C GLU A 73 9.33 8.06 8.49
N ALA A 74 8.48 9.03 8.87
CA ALA A 74 8.21 9.39 10.25
C ALA A 74 6.74 9.17 10.67
N ALA A 75 5.92 8.62 9.77
CA ALA A 75 4.48 8.51 9.97
C ALA A 75 4.09 7.30 10.81
N GLU A 76 3.20 7.51 11.77
CA GLU A 76 2.46 6.45 12.44
C GLU A 76 1.01 6.40 11.93
N PRO A 77 0.37 5.22 11.79
CA PRO A 77 -1.00 5.12 11.27
C PRO A 77 -2.03 5.95 12.05
N MET A 78 -1.81 6.16 13.34
CA MET A 78 -2.70 6.92 14.23
C MET A 78 -2.50 8.43 14.17
N ASP A 79 -1.48 8.91 13.45
CA ASP A 79 -1.29 10.34 13.21
C ASP A 79 -2.40 10.93 12.32
N PHE A 80 -3.09 10.10 11.56
CA PHE A 80 -4.12 10.51 10.60
C PHE A 80 -5.46 9.90 10.98
N THR A 81 -6.38 10.72 11.46
CA THR A 81 -7.69 10.30 11.94
C THR A 81 -8.79 11.11 11.27
N LEU A 82 -10.03 10.62 11.39
CA LEU A 82 -11.20 11.35 10.88
C LEU A 82 -11.30 12.79 11.44
N ALA A 83 -10.76 13.04 12.64
CA ALA A 83 -10.79 14.34 13.29
C ALA A 83 -9.80 15.36 12.71
N ASN A 84 -8.66 14.92 12.16
CA ASN A 84 -7.60 15.82 11.67
C ASN A 84 -7.39 15.79 10.15
N ALA A 85 -7.84 14.72 9.48
CA ALA A 85 -7.64 14.53 8.05
C ALA A 85 -8.21 15.67 7.18
N PRO A 86 -9.44 16.18 7.41
CA PRO A 86 -9.98 17.28 6.61
C PRO A 86 -9.14 18.57 6.73
N THR A 87 -8.74 18.93 7.95
CA THR A 87 -7.90 20.11 8.22
C THR A 87 -6.53 19.99 7.55
N ARG A 88 -5.92 18.79 7.62
CA ARG A 88 -4.66 18.53 6.92
C ARG A 88 -4.81 18.67 5.41
N LEU A 89 -5.85 18.07 4.83
CA LEU A 89 -6.08 18.13 3.39
C LEU A 89 -6.29 19.57 2.91
N ALA A 90 -7.06 20.36 3.65
CA ALA A 90 -7.27 21.78 3.34
C ALA A 90 -5.96 22.60 3.42
N LYS A 91 -5.08 22.29 4.37
CA LYS A 91 -3.81 22.99 4.57
C LYS A 91 -2.73 22.57 3.56
N ASN A 92 -2.62 21.28 3.30
CA ASN A 92 -1.47 20.68 2.61
C ASN A 92 -1.78 20.31 1.15
N GLY A 93 -3.05 20.36 0.75
CA GLY A 93 -3.51 19.85 -0.54
C GLY A 93 -3.48 18.32 -0.64
N ASP A 94 -3.93 17.82 -1.78
CA ASP A 94 -3.86 16.40 -2.12
C ASP A 94 -2.45 16.04 -2.61
N ARG A 95 -1.77 15.16 -1.88
CA ARG A 95 -0.41 14.69 -2.21
C ARG A 95 -0.38 13.74 -3.39
N TRP A 96 -1.51 13.16 -3.78
CA TRP A 96 -1.67 12.23 -4.90
C TRP A 96 -2.54 12.81 -6.01
N HIS A 97 -2.68 14.15 -6.09
CA HIS A 97 -3.59 14.82 -7.04
C HIS A 97 -3.36 14.42 -8.51
N ASP A 98 -2.14 14.04 -8.89
CA ASP A 98 -1.71 13.67 -10.24
C ASP A 98 -1.52 12.15 -10.44
N VAL A 99 -1.85 11.32 -9.44
CA VAL A 99 -1.58 9.87 -9.46
C VAL A 99 -2.27 9.16 -10.63
N LEU A 100 -3.41 9.70 -11.08
CA LEU A 100 -4.15 9.15 -12.21
C LEU A 100 -3.70 9.72 -13.56
N ASP A 101 -2.95 10.81 -13.58
CA ASP A 101 -2.48 11.45 -14.81
C ASP A 101 -1.19 10.79 -15.30
N THR A 102 -0.33 10.36 -14.37
CA THR A 102 0.92 9.66 -14.69
C THR A 102 0.68 8.19 -15.00
N LYS A 103 0.52 7.86 -16.29
CA LYS A 103 0.35 6.47 -16.74
C LYS A 103 1.69 5.74 -16.84
N GLN A 104 1.74 4.53 -16.29
CA GLN A 104 2.89 3.63 -16.37
C GLN A 104 2.54 2.40 -17.20
N SER A 105 3.50 1.89 -17.97
CA SER A 105 3.33 0.69 -18.80
C SER A 105 4.07 -0.49 -18.18
N LEU A 106 3.32 -1.54 -17.85
CA LEU A 106 3.87 -2.79 -17.34
C LEU A 106 4.68 -3.52 -18.43
N THR A 107 4.21 -3.54 -19.67
CA THR A 107 4.94 -4.04 -20.84
C THR A 107 6.31 -3.36 -20.99
N LYS A 108 6.36 -2.03 -20.88
CA LYS A 108 7.64 -1.30 -20.99
C LYS A 108 8.60 -1.63 -19.84
N ALA A 109 8.08 -1.83 -18.63
CA ALA A 109 8.89 -2.06 -17.45
C ALA A 109 9.38 -3.51 -17.31
N PHE A 110 8.57 -4.49 -17.72
CA PHE A 110 8.82 -5.91 -17.49
C PHE A 110 8.99 -6.75 -18.77
N GLY A 111 8.81 -6.14 -19.95
CA GLY A 111 8.96 -6.83 -21.25
C GLY A 111 7.87 -7.88 -21.51
N VAL A 112 6.68 -7.70 -20.93
CA VAL A 112 5.52 -8.60 -21.04
C VAL A 112 4.49 -8.12 -22.06
#